data_AF-A0A831JUH9-F1
#
_entry.id   AF-A0A831JUH9-F1
#
_cell.length_a   1.000
_cell.length_b   1.000
_cell.length_c   1.000
_cell.angle_alpha   90.00
_cell.angle_beta   90.00
_cell.angle_gamma   90.00
#
_symmetry.space_group_name_H-M   'P 1'
#
loop_
_entity.id
_entity.type
_entity.pdbx_description
1 polymer ?
#
loop_
_entity_poly.entity_id
_entity_poly.type
_entity_poly.pdbx_seq_one_letter_code
_entity_poly.pdbx_strand_id
1 'polypeptide(L)'
;MKYLHGLQVQARLLIDLFQRASSLLGYVPSTYVSAGEVLLKEGVIGEEDFDFYCSVVGFRNIVVHEYLSVDVRIVEDILRSRSYRRVLLLAEKIYSRLRERGLDP
;
A
#
# COMPACT_ATOMS: atom_id res chain seq x y z
N MET A 1 13.67 14.39 7.37
CA MET A 1 13.35 14.77 5.98
C MET A 1 13.61 13.66 4.95
N LYS A 2 14.86 13.23 4.67
CA LYS A 2 15.14 12.22 3.61
C LYS A 2 14.42 10.87 3.78
N TYR A 3 14.39 10.32 5.00
CA TYR A 3 13.73 9.03 5.28
C TYR A 3 12.21 9.11 5.13
N LEU A 4 11.59 10.19 5.60
CA LEU A 4 10.16 10.43 5.44
C LEU A 4 9.76 10.45 3.96
N HIS A 5 10.53 11.14 3.12
CA HIS A 5 10.32 11.14 1.68
C HIS A 5 10.44 9.72 1.08
N GLY A 6 11.43 8.94 1.50
CA GLY A 6 11.57 7.54 1.05
C GLY A 6 10.38 6.65 1.45
N LEU A 7 9.80 6.86 2.64
CA LEU A 7 8.59 6.15 3.09
C LEU A 7 7.35 6.59 2.32
N GLN A 8 7.22 7.90 2.02
CA GLN A 8 6.14 8.41 1.17
C GLN A 8 6.15 7.79 -0.21
N VAL A 9 7.33 7.73 -0.84
CA VAL A 9 7.48 7.14 -2.18
C VAL A 9 7.09 5.66 -2.15
N GLN A 10 7.55 4.90 -1.16
CA GLN A 10 7.16 3.49 -1.01
C GLN A 10 5.65 3.29 -0.82
N ALA A 11 5.03 4.11 0.05
CA ALA A 11 3.58 4.06 0.26
C ALA A 11 2.82 4.36 -1.04
N ARG A 12 3.29 5.36 -1.81
CA ARG A 12 2.68 5.71 -3.09
C ARG A 12 2.78 4.58 -4.11
N LEU A 13 3.95 3.95 -4.24
CA LEU A 13 4.16 2.82 -5.15
C LEU A 13 3.23 1.65 -4.84
N LEU A 14 3.03 1.33 -3.56
CA LEU A 14 2.09 0.28 -3.16
C LEU A 14 0.64 0.63 -3.52
N ILE A 15 0.22 1.87 -3.26
CA ILE A 15 -1.13 2.34 -3.62
C ILE A 15 -1.34 2.26 -5.14
N ASP A 16 -0.37 2.70 -5.93
CA ASP A 16 -0.47 2.68 -7.38
C ASP A 16 -0.53 1.22 -7.91
N LEU A 17 0.20 0.28 -7.29
CA LEU A 17 0.09 -1.15 -7.56
C LEU A 17 -1.31 -1.69 -7.26
N PHE A 18 -1.91 -1.34 -6.12
CA PHE A 18 -3.28 -1.75 -5.77
C PHE A 18 -4.31 -1.25 -6.79
N GLN A 19 -4.16 0.00 -7.23
CA GLN A 19 -5.03 0.57 -8.26
C GLN A 19 -4.86 -0.18 -9.59
N ARG A 20 -3.62 -0.40 -10.03
CA ARG A 20 -3.33 -1.16 -11.26
C ARG A 20 -3.85 -2.58 -11.20
N ALA A 21 -3.62 -3.28 -10.08
CA ALA A 21 -4.13 -4.62 -9.83
C ALA A 21 -5.67 -4.67 -9.92
N SER A 22 -6.36 -3.69 -9.32
CA SER A 22 -7.82 -3.59 -9.40
C SER A 22 -8.29 -3.40 -10.84
N SER A 23 -7.61 -2.54 -11.62
CA SER A 23 -7.91 -2.32 -13.03
C SER A 23 -7.66 -3.55 -13.90
N LEU A 24 -6.61 -4.32 -13.63
CA LEU A 24 -6.35 -5.59 -14.31
C LEU A 24 -7.41 -6.66 -14.02
N LEU A 25 -8.07 -6.58 -12.86
CA LEU A 25 -9.21 -7.41 -12.50
C LEU A 25 -10.54 -6.87 -13.06
N GLY A 26 -10.52 -5.77 -13.81
CA GLY A 26 -11.70 -5.18 -14.46
C GLY A 26 -12.47 -4.17 -13.60
N TYR A 27 -11.90 -3.72 -12.48
CA TYR A 27 -12.55 -2.78 -11.56
C TYR A 27 -11.94 -1.37 -11.65
N VAL A 28 -12.79 -0.36 -11.49
CA VAL A 28 -12.38 1.06 -11.43
C VAL A 28 -12.66 1.59 -10.01
N PRO A 29 -11.72 1.45 -9.07
CA PRO A 29 -11.91 1.88 -7.69
C PRO A 29 -12.01 3.41 -7.60
N SER A 30 -12.98 3.91 -6.84
CA SER A 30 -13.22 5.35 -6.63
C SER A 30 -12.30 5.99 -5.59
N THR A 31 -11.69 5.16 -4.74
CA THR A 31 -10.79 5.56 -3.64
C THR A 31 -9.62 4.58 -3.51
N TYR A 32 -8.54 5.00 -2.83
CA TYR A 32 -7.43 4.08 -2.54
C TYR A 32 -7.87 2.89 -1.70
N VAL A 33 -8.75 3.08 -0.71
CA VAL A 33 -9.27 1.98 0.12
C VAL A 33 -10.08 1.00 -0.72
N SER A 34 -10.94 1.49 -1.63
CA SER A 34 -11.73 0.61 -2.51
C SER A 34 -10.88 -0.27 -3.42
N ALA A 35 -9.65 0.15 -3.77
CA ALA A 35 -8.72 -0.72 -4.49
C ALA A 35 -8.30 -1.92 -3.62
N GLY A 36 -8.10 -1.71 -2.32
CA GLY A 36 -7.86 -2.79 -1.36
C GLY A 36 -9.06 -3.72 -1.19
N GLU A 37 -10.27 -3.17 -1.14
CA GLU A 37 -11.51 -3.95 -1.03
C GLU A 37 -11.70 -4.89 -2.24
N VAL A 38 -11.38 -4.40 -3.45
CA VAL A 38 -11.39 -5.23 -4.66
C VAL A 38 -10.41 -6.40 -4.53
N LEU A 39 -9.16 -6.14 -4.17
CA LEU A 39 -8.15 -7.20 -4.06
C LEU A 39 -8.48 -8.22 -2.95
N LEU A 40 -9.10 -7.77 -1.86
CA LEU A 40 -9.59 -8.64 -0.79
C LEU A 40 -10.73 -9.53 -1.29
N LYS A 41 -11.74 -8.93 -1.93
CA LYS A 41 -12.90 -9.64 -2.50
C LYS A 41 -12.47 -10.67 -3.55
N GLU A 42 -11.51 -10.31 -4.40
CA GLU A 42 -10.97 -11.18 -5.45
C GLU A 42 -9.99 -12.24 -4.90
N GLY A 43 -9.71 -12.27 -3.59
CA GLY A 43 -8.83 -13.24 -2.95
C GLY A 43 -7.36 -13.11 -3.36
N VAL A 44 -6.94 -11.92 -3.80
CA VAL A 44 -5.53 -11.60 -4.12
C VAL A 44 -4.75 -11.36 -2.83
N ILE A 45 -5.40 -10.74 -1.84
CA ILE A 45 -4.85 -10.45 -0.51
C ILE A 45 -5.80 -10.97 0.59
N GLY A 46 -5.29 -11.11 1.82
CA GLY A 46 -6.11 -11.45 2.99
C GLY A 46 -6.46 -10.22 3.85
N GLU A 47 -7.24 -10.43 4.92
CA GLU A 47 -7.65 -9.34 5.82
C GLU A 47 -6.45 -8.61 6.45
N GLU A 48 -5.44 -9.36 6.93
CA GLU A 48 -4.25 -8.75 7.53
C GLU A 48 -3.47 -7.85 6.55
N ASP A 49 -3.47 -8.19 5.26
CA ASP A 49 -2.85 -7.39 4.21
C ASP A 49 -3.67 -6.14 3.92
N PHE A 50 -4.99 -6.27 3.94
CA PHE A 50 -5.92 -5.16 3.74
C PHE A 50 -5.81 -4.13 4.87
N ASP A 51 -5.79 -4.58 6.13
CA ASP A 51 -5.60 -3.69 7.29
C ASP A 51 -4.26 -2.95 7.24
N PHE A 52 -3.21 -3.66 6.84
CA PHE A 52 -1.90 -3.05 6.62
C PHE A 52 -1.92 -2.03 5.49
N TYR A 53 -2.55 -2.37 4.36
CA TYR A 53 -2.71 -1.46 3.24
C TYR A 53 -3.49 -0.19 3.62
N CYS A 54 -4.59 -0.32 4.37
CA CYS A 54 -5.34 0.81 4.92
C CYS A 54 -4.47 1.69 5.81
N SER A 55 -3.60 1.09 6.63
CA SER A 55 -2.62 1.83 7.44
C SER A 55 -1.61 2.59 6.56
N VAL A 56 -1.15 2.01 5.45
CA VAL A 56 -0.26 2.68 4.48
C VAL A 56 -0.96 3.84 3.78
N VAL A 57 -2.23 3.68 3.38
CA VAL A 57 -3.06 4.76 2.81
C VAL A 57 -3.22 5.90 3.82
N GLY A 58 -3.52 5.58 5.08
CA GLY A 58 -3.63 6.55 6.17
C GLY A 58 -2.33 7.32 6.40
N PHE A 59 -1.20 6.61 6.50
CA PHE A 59 0.12 7.21 6.60
C PHE A 59 0.38 8.19 5.44
N ARG A 60 0.15 7.76 4.18
CA ARG A 60 0.32 8.61 3.01
C ARG A 60 -0.57 9.86 3.07
N ASN A 61 -1.81 9.75 3.55
CA ASN A 61 -2.74 10.86 3.63
C ASN A 61 -2.34 11.91 4.67
N ILE A 62 -1.96 11.47 5.88
CA ILE A 62 -1.44 12.36 6.93
C ILE A 62 -0.18 13.05 6.44
N VAL A 63 0.72 12.27 5.87
CA VAL A 63 2.03 12.79 5.49
C VAL A 63 1.95 13.76 4.31
N VAL A 64 0.98 13.61 3.38
CA VAL A 64 0.81 14.54 2.25
C VAL A 64 0.07 15.82 2.62
N HIS A 65 -0.96 15.75 3.46
CA HIS A 65 -1.80 16.92 3.78
C HIS A 65 -1.38 17.66 5.06
N GLU A 66 -0.64 16.98 5.92
CA GLU A 66 -0.41 17.36 7.31
C GLU A 66 1.09 17.31 7.64
N TYR A 67 1.94 17.70 6.68
CA TYR A 67 3.41 17.59 6.76
C TYR A 67 4.01 18.25 8.02
N LEU A 68 3.33 19.24 8.60
CA LEU A 68 3.73 19.94 9.84
C LEU A 68 3.30 19.22 11.13
N SER A 69 2.33 18.30 11.06
CA SER A 69 1.81 17.51 12.19
C SER A 69 2.25 16.05 12.16
N VAL A 70 3.05 15.62 11.16
CA VAL A 70 3.62 14.26 11.14
C VAL A 70 4.46 14.06 12.39
N ASP A 71 3.96 13.20 13.28
CA ASP A 71 4.66 12.80 14.47
C ASP A 71 5.92 12.02 14.10
N VAL A 72 7.08 12.62 14.38
CA VAL A 72 8.39 12.03 14.10
C VAL A 72 8.53 10.65 14.74
N ARG A 73 7.82 10.39 15.85
CA ARG A 73 7.81 9.08 16.53
C ARG A 73 7.30 7.96 15.63
N ILE A 74 6.28 8.21 14.80
CA ILE A 74 5.76 7.22 13.85
C ILE A 74 6.84 6.83 12.83
N VAL A 75 7.58 7.82 12.33
CA VAL A 75 8.66 7.58 11.37
C VAL A 75 9.79 6.79 12.03
N GLU A 76 10.17 7.16 13.25
CA GLU A 76 11.19 6.44 14.02
C GLU A 76 10.78 4.99 14.29
N ASP A 77 9.52 4.75 14.66
CA ASP A 77 8.99 3.41 14.91
C ASP A 77 9.00 2.55 13.65
N ILE A 78 8.59 3.11 12.50
CA ILE A 78 8.66 2.41 11.20
C ILE A 78 10.11 2.02 10.87
N LEU A 79 11.07 2.91 11.11
CA LEU A 79 12.49 2.66 10.83
C LEU A 79 13.08 1.63 11.80
N ARG A 80 12.78 1.73 13.10
CA ARG A 80 13.26 0.81 14.15
C ARG A 80 12.69 -0.60 13.97
N SER A 81 11.39 -0.71 13.78
CA SER A 81 10.69 -1.99 13.55
C SER A 81 10.95 -2.56 12.15
N ARG A 82 11.48 -1.75 11.22
CA ARG A 82 11.65 -2.07 9.81
C ARG A 82 10.34 -2.42 9.10
N SER A 83 9.22 -1.89 9.59
CA SER A 83 7.88 -2.14 9.05
C SER A 83 7.74 -1.75 7.57
N TYR A 84 8.59 -0.84 7.09
CA TYR A 84 8.67 -0.48 5.66
C TYR A 84 8.94 -1.68 4.75
N ARG A 85 9.58 -2.75 5.24
CA ARG A 85 9.83 -3.98 4.46
C ARG A 85 8.54 -4.72 4.10
N ARG A 86 7.50 -4.60 4.93
CA ARG A 86 6.20 -5.26 4.68
C ARG A 86 5.52 -4.72 3.42
N VAL A 87 5.82 -3.48 3.02
CA VAL A 87 5.37 -2.89 1.75
C VAL A 87 5.87 -3.71 0.57
N LEU A 88 7.15 -4.06 0.55
CA LEU A 88 7.75 -4.87 -0.52
C LEU A 88 7.14 -6.28 -0.55
N LEU A 89 7.03 -6.93 0.62
CA LEU A 89 6.48 -8.29 0.71
C LEU A 89 5.04 -8.35 0.19
N LEU A 90 4.23 -7.34 0.50
CA LEU A 90 2.87 -7.26 -0.01
C LEU A 90 2.84 -6.99 -1.53
N ALA A 91 3.72 -6.13 -2.03
CA ALA A 91 3.84 -5.90 -3.47
C ALA A 91 4.23 -7.17 -4.23
N GLU A 92 5.21 -7.92 -3.74
CA GLU A 92 5.63 -9.21 -4.32
C GLU A 92 4.48 -10.23 -4.29
N LYS A 93 3.76 -10.33 -3.18
CA LYS A 93 2.59 -11.21 -3.06
C LYS A 93 1.54 -10.90 -4.13
N ILE A 94 1.19 -9.63 -4.31
CA ILE A 94 0.23 -9.20 -5.34
C ILE A 94 0.75 -9.55 -6.73
N TYR A 95 2.03 -9.26 -6.99
CA TYR A 95 2.67 -9.57 -8.27
C TYR A 95 2.56 -11.06 -8.62
N SER A 96 2.95 -11.94 -7.68
CA SER A 96 2.86 -13.40 -7.85
C SER A 96 1.41 -13.86 -8.09
N ARG A 97 0.46 -13.38 -7.29
CA ARG A 97 -0.95 -13.77 -7.40
C ARG A 97 -1.60 -13.33 -8.71
N LEU A 98 -1.23 -12.19 -9.26
CA LEU A 98 -1.75 -11.72 -10.55
C LEU A 98 -1.10 -12.49 -11.71
N ARG A 99 0.21 -12.78 -11.62
CA ARG A 99 0.92 -13.63 -12.60
C ARG A 99 0.35 -15.04 -12.67
N GLU A 100 -0.01 -15.64 -11.54
CA GLU A 100 -0.71 -16.94 -11.47
C GLU A 100 -2.05 -16.92 -12.22
N ARG A 101 -2.69 -15.75 -12.34
CA ARG A 101 -3.93 -15.53 -13.09
C ARG A 101 -3.70 -15.12 -14.56
N GLY A 102 -2.46 -15.11 -15.03
CA GLY A 102 -2.11 -14.70 -16.38
C GLY A 102 -2.20 -13.18 -16.63
N LEU A 103 -2.25 -12.37 -15.57
CA LEU A 103 -2.24 -10.91 -15.64
C LEU A 103 -0.81 -10.40 -15.43
N ASP A 104 -0.40 -9.35 -16.15
CA ASP A 104 0.92 -8.73 -16.02
C ASP A 104 0.81 -7.37 -15.27
N PRO A 105 1.11 -7.36 -13.95
CA PRO A 105 0.94 -6.22 -13.06
C PRO A 105 2.02 -5.15 -13.09
#